data_AF-A0A3M1Y5T3-F1
#
_entry.id   AF-A0A3M1Y5T3-F1
#
_cell.length_a   1.000
_cell.length_b   1.000
_cell.length_c   1.000
_cell.angle_alpha   90.00
_cell.angle_beta   90.00
_cell.angle_gamma   90.00
#
_symmetry.space_group_name_H-M   'P 1'
#
loop_
_entity.id
_entity.type
_entity.pdbx_description
1 polymer ?
#
loop_
_entity_poly.entity_id
_entity_poly.type
_entity_poly.pdbx_seq_one_letter_code
_entity_poly.pdbx_strand_id
1 'polypeptide(L)'
;MHLSPRVWIGLWLLVLGTGPALAQPDQAAGTFDLLQIVPNEQAKVLYLVMEVRDARAQSVDREAFNNANIRVLEWQSDTSQWMEVQGVYLAQDPSLELALDTGTHVLAVWADRFKPDLGRAIIQMSRNGAEVYRGEARKMQVSWQGQEVEQTFFMGTPSNPLNFSANEANNWIVVLLTGLLIIEILLTLASQAIPLSKRLHFKRKFVKPYKAVKEAGRRRFDPYTSEEFEENEMVVTRCRVMHSLDTWEYLGNQCIEFPKCTFGADPCKDGEIMPQSRQFFEQHEAFRKLNWMWFGAFGGMLAWTLWAVLKLLDPVWYRSLIASVSSLAGMDQYTYYLSKDTLMGLSLGAGLAFALSWATERGQSNKLSWGRVGLRTLAGALLGLALFFGGFFVLRRFLSSDYLGGTLTWVLFGLGLGAVLSLRSSIGTMRGMTGGVIAGLIAYNIFVGLSLAFDAFEMAKMVAFIVLGAVLGLIVVTVVSRLEDFELEYISPQKYARVNPISKWLKADMDIFIGSDASNYVFVKWHDPEVQARHAKLSYKNGEVLLEPHHETLVNGKVLPLNKPYSLQDGDIIQLGMKSISRMRFKEKRGETKPVTKTAARGAAGSPGIKISRRQ
;
A
#
# COMPACT_ATOMS: atom_id res chain seq x y z
N MET A 1 10.22 60.44 31.70
CA MET A 1 9.49 61.26 30.70
C MET A 1 8.82 60.30 29.73
N HIS A 2 7.52 60.22 29.52
CA HIS A 2 6.37 60.94 30.06
C HIS A 2 5.19 59.95 30.07
N LEU A 3 4.48 59.90 31.20
CA LEU A 3 3.13 59.36 31.31
C LEU A 3 2.15 60.22 30.48
N SER A 4 1.11 59.62 29.90
CA SER A 4 -0.25 59.63 30.47
C SER A 4 -1.36 59.48 29.41
N PRO A 5 -2.55 58.98 29.80
CA PRO A 5 -3.70 58.66 28.97
C PRO A 5 -4.70 59.83 28.90
N ARG A 6 -5.66 59.79 27.97
CA ARG A 6 -6.84 60.69 27.99
C ARG A 6 -8.15 59.91 27.89
N VAL A 7 -8.69 59.71 29.10
CA VAL A 7 -10.10 59.74 29.45
C VAL A 7 -10.77 60.98 28.85
N TRP A 8 -11.97 60.82 28.29
CA TRP A 8 -12.94 61.91 28.17
C TRP A 8 -14.27 61.45 28.75
N ILE A 9 -14.65 62.12 29.85
CA ILE A 9 -15.97 62.18 30.44
C ILE A 9 -16.66 63.40 29.82
N GLY A 10 -17.90 63.24 29.37
CA GLY A 10 -18.80 64.34 29.03
C GLY A 10 -20.18 64.01 29.59
N LEU A 11 -20.66 64.87 30.49
CA LEU A 11 -21.79 64.67 31.39
C LEU A 11 -22.87 65.74 31.10
N TRP A 12 -24.14 65.35 31.25
CA TRP A 12 -25.40 66.12 31.37
C TRP A 12 -26.07 66.73 30.12
N LEU A 13 -27.27 66.21 29.81
CA LEU A 13 -28.49 67.00 29.99
C LEU A 13 -29.71 66.10 30.23
N LEU A 14 -30.43 66.45 31.28
CA LEU A 14 -31.61 65.82 31.83
C LEU A 14 -32.83 66.52 31.21
N VAL A 15 -33.69 65.79 30.50
CA VAL A 15 -35.04 66.24 30.14
C VAL A 15 -36.02 65.17 30.59
N LEU A 16 -36.80 65.54 31.61
CA LEU A 16 -37.99 64.84 32.07
C LEU A 16 -39.06 64.91 30.99
N GLY A 17 -39.50 63.75 30.50
CA GLY A 17 -40.65 63.62 29.61
C GLY A 17 -41.39 62.33 29.96
N THR A 18 -42.38 62.43 30.84
CA THR A 18 -43.36 61.37 31.12
C THR A 18 -44.28 61.20 29.92
N GLY A 19 -44.13 60.10 29.19
CA GLY A 19 -45.04 59.64 28.14
C GLY A 19 -45.44 58.18 28.38
N PRO A 20 -46.66 57.77 28.03
CA PRO A 20 -47.26 56.52 28.48
C PRO A 20 -46.54 55.30 27.93
N ALA A 21 -46.49 54.25 28.75
CA ALA A 21 -45.97 52.93 28.39
C ALA A 21 -46.66 52.43 27.10
N LEU A 22 -45.90 52.40 26.01
CA LEU A 22 -46.21 51.55 24.87
C LEU A 22 -46.02 50.11 25.33
N ALA A 23 -47.11 49.35 25.37
CA ALA A 23 -47.08 47.91 25.56
C ALA A 23 -46.08 47.31 24.56
N GLN A 24 -45.06 46.61 25.07
CA GLN A 24 -44.26 45.71 24.25
C GLN A 24 -45.23 44.72 23.61
N PRO A 25 -45.15 44.48 22.28
CA PRO A 25 -45.88 43.38 21.69
C PRO A 25 -45.39 42.10 22.38
N ASP A 26 -46.33 41.31 22.89
CA ASP A 26 -46.07 39.97 23.43
C ASP A 26 -45.14 39.22 22.46
N GLN A 27 -43.86 39.10 22.81
CA GLN A 27 -42.93 38.22 22.14
C GLN A 27 -43.35 36.79 22.51
N ALA A 28 -44.27 36.24 21.74
CA ALA A 28 -44.57 34.83 21.77
C ALA A 28 -43.28 34.09 21.37
N ALA A 29 -42.66 33.42 22.34
CA ALA A 29 -41.46 32.63 22.15
C ALA A 29 -41.79 31.38 21.31
N GLY A 30 -41.67 31.47 19.99
CA GLY A 30 -41.53 30.28 19.17
C GLY A 30 -40.26 29.55 19.58
N THR A 31 -40.32 28.23 19.70
CA THR A 31 -39.14 27.40 19.95
C THR A 31 -38.75 26.73 18.64
N PHE A 32 -37.46 26.64 18.35
CA PHE A 32 -36.97 25.93 17.17
C PHE A 32 -36.02 24.80 17.57
N ASP A 33 -36.07 23.71 16.81
CA ASP A 33 -35.15 22.57 16.93
C ASP A 33 -34.35 22.45 15.63
N LEU A 34 -33.02 22.37 15.74
CA LEU A 34 -32.15 22.05 14.60
C LEU A 34 -32.15 20.53 14.39
N LEU A 35 -32.82 20.08 13.33
CA LEU A 35 -33.05 18.66 13.06
C LEU A 35 -31.82 17.99 12.44
N GLN A 36 -31.22 18.62 11.43
CA GLN A 36 -30.17 17.99 10.65
C GLN A 36 -29.29 19.00 9.92
N ILE A 37 -28.02 18.63 9.78
CA ILE A 37 -27.06 19.33 8.93
C ILE A 37 -26.70 18.38 7.79
N VAL A 38 -26.96 18.78 6.54
CA VAL A 38 -26.73 17.95 5.35
C VAL A 38 -25.71 18.65 4.45
N PRO A 39 -24.48 18.15 4.34
CA PRO A 39 -23.51 18.67 3.38
C PRO A 39 -23.87 18.22 1.96
N ASN A 40 -23.78 19.13 0.99
CA ASN A 40 -23.84 18.83 -0.45
C ASN A 40 -22.54 19.24 -1.12
N GLU A 41 -21.72 18.24 -1.43
CA GLU A 41 -20.41 18.42 -2.07
C GLU A 41 -20.51 18.99 -3.49
N GLN A 42 -21.52 18.58 -4.27
CA GLN A 42 -21.67 19.05 -5.65
C GLN A 42 -22.04 20.54 -5.70
N ALA A 43 -22.92 20.96 -4.79
CA ALA A 43 -23.32 22.36 -4.67
C ALA A 43 -22.32 23.20 -3.88
N LYS A 44 -21.39 22.56 -3.13
CA LYS A 44 -20.51 23.21 -2.15
C LYS A 44 -21.28 24.00 -1.09
N VAL A 45 -22.33 23.36 -0.55
CA VAL A 45 -23.24 24.00 0.40
C VAL A 45 -23.49 23.13 1.62
N LEU A 46 -23.61 23.76 2.78
CA LEU A 46 -24.34 23.23 3.93
C LEU A 46 -25.84 23.48 3.82
N TYR A 47 -26.65 22.46 4.07
CA TYR A 47 -28.07 22.64 4.35
C TYR A 47 -28.33 22.45 5.85
N LEU A 48 -28.99 23.42 6.48
CA LEU A 48 -29.52 23.28 7.83
C LEU A 48 -31.03 23.06 7.73
N VAL A 49 -31.51 21.96 8.31
CA VAL A 49 -32.93 21.67 8.43
C VAL A 49 -33.38 22.05 9.84
N MET A 50 -34.21 23.08 9.94
CA MET A 50 -34.78 23.54 11.20
C MET A 50 -36.27 23.24 11.26
N GLU A 51 -36.74 22.74 12.41
CA GLU A 51 -38.15 22.65 12.74
C GLU A 51 -38.53 23.87 13.59
N VAL A 52 -39.45 24.69 13.09
CA VAL A 52 -39.99 25.82 13.84
C VAL A 52 -41.31 25.39 14.44
N ARG A 53 -41.36 25.30 15.78
CA ARG A 53 -42.59 25.05 16.53
C ARG A 53 -43.16 26.36 17.00
N ASP A 54 -44.07 26.90 16.21
CA ASP A 54 -44.84 28.07 16.59
C ASP A 54 -46.32 27.71 16.67
N ALA A 55 -46.90 27.84 17.86
CA ALA A 55 -48.24 27.37 18.20
C ALA A 55 -49.38 28.14 17.49
N ARG A 56 -49.06 29.15 16.66
CA ARG A 56 -50.03 29.93 15.87
C ARG A 56 -49.72 30.04 14.38
N ALA A 57 -48.67 29.37 13.88
CA ALA A 57 -48.20 29.53 12.50
C ALA A 57 -49.02 28.70 11.48
N GLN A 58 -50.30 29.04 11.29
CA GLN A 58 -51.03 28.62 10.08
C GLN A 58 -50.72 29.50 8.85
N SER A 59 -50.00 30.60 9.04
CA SER A 59 -49.40 31.39 7.95
C SER A 59 -48.26 32.22 8.51
N VAL A 60 -47.03 31.70 8.47
CA VAL A 60 -45.85 32.54 8.69
C VAL A 60 -45.82 33.54 7.54
N ASP A 61 -46.05 34.83 7.86
CA ASP A 61 -45.98 35.90 6.88
C ASP A 61 -44.56 35.96 6.31
N ARG A 62 -44.45 35.88 4.98
CA ARG A 62 -43.18 35.78 4.24
C ARG A 62 -42.26 36.97 4.54
N GLU A 63 -42.84 38.14 4.77
CA GLU A 63 -42.07 39.34 5.19
C GLU A 63 -41.52 39.21 6.61
N ALA A 64 -42.28 38.64 7.55
CA ALA A 64 -41.83 38.50 8.94
C ALA A 64 -40.66 37.51 9.07
N PHE A 65 -40.64 36.43 8.28
CA PHE A 65 -39.54 35.46 8.28
C PHE A 65 -38.33 35.95 7.49
N ASN A 66 -38.50 36.65 6.36
CA ASN A 66 -37.40 37.27 5.64
C ASN A 66 -36.76 38.44 6.43
N ASN A 67 -37.53 39.10 7.29
CA ASN A 67 -37.03 40.11 8.23
C ASN A 67 -36.47 39.50 9.53
N ALA A 68 -36.58 38.19 9.73
CA ALA A 68 -35.97 37.53 10.88
C ALA A 68 -34.45 37.49 10.67
N ASN A 69 -33.72 38.21 11.53
CA ASN A 69 -32.26 38.19 11.58
C ASN A 69 -31.76 36.81 12.04
N ILE A 70 -31.80 35.80 11.17
CA ILE A 70 -31.15 34.52 11.39
C ILE A 70 -29.65 34.76 11.20
N ARG A 71 -28.87 34.60 12.28
CA ARG A 71 -27.41 34.58 12.19
C ARG A 71 -26.94 33.16 12.43
N VAL A 72 -26.07 32.69 11.55
CA VAL A 72 -25.41 31.41 11.76
C VAL A 72 -23.93 31.68 11.97
N LEU A 73 -23.44 31.24 13.11
CA LEU A 73 -22.08 31.40 13.56
C LEU A 73 -21.42 30.01 13.59
N GLU A 74 -20.20 29.91 13.08
CA GLU A 74 -19.37 28.71 13.24
C GLU A 74 -18.19 29.03 14.16
N TRP A 75 -17.90 28.12 15.10
CA TRP A 75 -16.75 28.25 15.97
C TRP A 75 -15.47 27.90 15.23
N GLN A 76 -14.53 28.84 15.17
CA GLN A 76 -13.21 28.63 14.60
C GLN A 76 -12.21 28.33 15.71
N SER A 77 -11.64 27.13 15.71
CA SER A 77 -10.61 26.72 16.68
C SER A 77 -9.40 27.64 16.63
N ASP A 78 -8.99 28.04 15.43
CA ASP A 78 -7.70 28.69 15.19
C ASP A 78 -7.71 30.15 15.63
N THR A 79 -8.86 30.84 15.46
CA THR A 79 -9.04 32.23 15.90
C THR A 79 -9.73 32.34 17.27
N SER A 80 -10.25 31.22 17.80
CA SER A 80 -11.07 31.19 19.02
C SER A 80 -12.25 32.18 18.96
N GLN A 81 -12.86 32.30 17.78
CA GLN A 81 -13.95 33.25 17.52
C GLN A 81 -15.09 32.59 16.75
N TRP A 82 -16.30 33.09 17.00
CA TRP A 82 -17.48 32.80 16.21
C TRP A 82 -17.44 33.64 14.94
N MET A 83 -17.44 33.00 13.77
CA MET A 83 -17.49 33.69 12.48
C MET A 83 -18.86 33.52 11.83
N GLU A 84 -19.42 34.62 11.34
CA GLU A 84 -20.70 34.61 10.63
C GLU A 84 -20.55 33.99 9.25
N VAL A 85 -21.38 32.99 8.96
CA VAL A 85 -21.40 32.31 7.67
C VAL A 85 -22.29 33.12 6.71
N GLN A 86 -21.69 33.74 5.68
CA GLN A 86 -22.44 34.53 4.71
C GLN A 86 -23.28 33.66 3.76
N GLY A 87 -24.48 34.15 3.38
CA GLY A 87 -25.30 33.61 2.29
C GLY A 87 -26.36 32.60 2.70
N VAL A 88 -27.34 33.03 3.51
CA VAL A 88 -28.56 32.27 3.87
C VAL A 88 -29.62 32.48 2.78
N TYR A 89 -29.95 31.43 2.03
CA TYR A 89 -31.08 31.43 1.10
C TYR A 89 -32.16 30.49 1.60
N LEU A 90 -33.40 30.99 1.65
CA LEU A 90 -34.59 30.22 2.02
C LEU A 90 -35.30 29.74 0.77
N ALA A 91 -35.47 28.43 0.65
CA ALA A 91 -36.19 27.85 -0.45
C ALA A 91 -37.51 27.24 0.06
N GLN A 92 -38.63 27.84 -0.33
CA GLN A 92 -39.98 27.32 -0.16
C GLN A 92 -40.64 27.28 -1.53
N ASP A 93 -40.47 26.19 -2.27
CA ASP A 93 -41.33 25.89 -3.41
C ASP A 93 -42.03 24.54 -3.17
N PRO A 94 -43.35 24.54 -2.88
CA PRO A 94 -44.12 23.32 -2.67
C PRO A 94 -44.47 22.58 -3.97
N SER A 95 -44.05 23.06 -5.15
CA SER A 95 -44.40 22.47 -6.46
C SER A 95 -43.30 21.63 -7.13
N LEU A 96 -42.15 21.41 -6.49
CA LEU A 96 -41.11 20.52 -7.03
C LEU A 96 -41.36 19.05 -6.67
N GLU A 97 -42.24 18.41 -7.44
CA GLU A 97 -42.30 16.94 -7.52
C GLU A 97 -41.10 16.40 -8.32
N LEU A 98 -40.29 15.60 -7.63
CA LEU A 98 -39.55 14.43 -8.14
C LEU A 98 -38.95 14.52 -9.56
N ALA A 99 -37.78 15.16 -9.69
CA ALA A 99 -36.83 14.86 -10.76
C ALA A 99 -35.58 14.18 -10.16
N LEU A 100 -35.69 12.87 -9.94
CA LEU A 100 -34.51 12.02 -9.90
C LEU A 100 -34.01 11.92 -11.34
N ASP A 101 -32.84 12.52 -11.59
CA ASP A 101 -31.98 12.40 -12.77
C ASP A 101 -31.80 13.71 -13.57
N THR A 102 -30.53 13.98 -13.94
CA THR A 102 -29.98 15.15 -14.68
C THR A 102 -29.61 16.43 -13.90
N GLY A 103 -28.47 16.37 -13.18
CA GLY A 103 -27.38 17.36 -13.32
C GLY A 103 -27.57 18.87 -13.05
N THR A 104 -28.73 19.36 -12.62
CA THR A 104 -28.93 20.79 -12.33
C THR A 104 -29.81 21.00 -11.10
N HIS A 105 -29.40 21.96 -10.26
CA HIS A 105 -29.95 22.33 -8.96
C HIS A 105 -31.44 22.00 -8.76
N VAL A 106 -31.76 21.02 -7.91
CA VAL A 106 -33.12 20.80 -7.42
C VAL A 106 -33.11 20.42 -5.93
N LEU A 107 -33.93 21.17 -5.22
CA LEU A 107 -34.27 21.18 -3.81
C LEU A 107 -35.20 20.01 -3.47
N ALA A 108 -35.02 19.35 -2.33
CA ALA A 108 -36.03 18.45 -1.77
C ALA A 108 -36.64 19.11 -0.52
N VAL A 109 -37.89 19.55 -0.61
CA VAL A 109 -38.74 19.78 0.56
C VAL A 109 -39.49 18.49 0.81
N TRP A 110 -39.24 17.85 1.95
CA TRP A 110 -40.02 16.70 2.39
C TRP A 110 -41.36 17.22 2.93
N ALA A 111 -42.34 17.39 2.06
CA ALA A 111 -43.72 17.68 2.41
C ALA A 111 -44.59 16.48 2.04
N ASP A 112 -44.51 15.40 2.81
CA ASP A 112 -45.51 14.32 2.70
C ASP A 112 -46.21 14.12 4.05
N ARG A 113 -47.50 14.47 4.07
CA ARG A 113 -48.56 14.14 5.06
C ARG A 113 -48.26 14.26 6.56
N PHE A 114 -47.60 15.31 7.02
CA PHE A 114 -47.57 15.63 8.45
C PHE A 114 -48.23 16.99 8.74
N LYS A 115 -48.84 17.07 9.92
CA LYS A 115 -49.76 18.12 10.42
C LYS A 115 -49.48 19.54 9.88
N PRO A 116 -50.52 20.32 9.51
CA PRO A 116 -50.39 21.66 8.92
C PRO A 116 -49.75 22.73 9.83
N ASP A 117 -49.32 22.36 11.03
CA ASP A 117 -48.88 23.29 12.08
C ASP A 117 -47.34 23.35 12.24
N LEU A 118 -46.56 22.68 11.38
CA LEU A 118 -45.08 22.58 11.50
C LEU A 118 -44.37 23.11 10.25
N GLY A 119 -43.71 24.27 10.38
CA GLY A 119 -42.85 24.83 9.33
C GLY A 119 -41.44 24.24 9.41
N ARG A 120 -40.93 23.69 8.30
CA ARG A 120 -39.51 23.34 8.14
C ARG A 120 -38.82 24.41 7.30
N ALA A 121 -37.72 24.97 7.80
CA ALA A 121 -36.87 25.89 7.06
C ALA A 121 -35.58 25.18 6.65
N ILE A 122 -35.19 25.33 5.38
CA ILE A 122 -33.89 24.88 4.86
C ILE A 122 -33.03 26.11 4.65
N ILE A 123 -31.95 26.23 5.42
CA ILE A 123 -30.95 27.28 5.24
C ILE A 123 -29.83 26.72 4.38
N GLN A 124 -29.70 27.27 3.17
CA GLN A 124 -28.55 27.04 2.31
C GLN A 124 -27.40 27.94 2.77
N MET A 125 -26.21 27.39 3.03
CA MET A 125 -25.02 28.16 3.43
C MET A 125 -23.94 28.10 2.35
N SER A 126 -23.71 29.21 1.65
CA SER A 126 -22.69 29.30 0.60
C SER A 126 -21.44 30.01 1.14
N ARG A 127 -20.38 29.26 1.46
CA ARG A 127 -19.19 29.84 2.08
C ARG A 127 -18.14 30.29 1.06
N ASN A 128 -17.64 31.50 1.22
CA ASN A 128 -16.45 32.00 0.54
C ASN A 128 -15.22 31.80 1.46
N GLY A 129 -14.52 30.65 1.36
CA GLY A 129 -13.31 30.40 2.14
C GLY A 129 -12.65 29.03 1.91
N ALA A 130 -11.33 28.96 2.13
CA ALA A 130 -10.46 27.79 1.96
C ALA A 130 -10.48 26.81 3.15
N GLU A 131 -11.64 26.57 3.75
CA GLU A 131 -11.74 25.66 4.89
C GLU A 131 -11.94 24.21 4.44
N VAL A 132 -11.13 23.34 5.02
CA VAL A 132 -11.09 21.89 4.78
C VAL A 132 -11.67 21.17 5.98
N TYR A 133 -12.71 20.38 5.77
CA TYR A 133 -13.36 19.59 6.81
C TYR A 133 -12.83 18.15 6.79
N ARG A 134 -12.14 17.74 7.87
CA ARG A 134 -11.43 16.43 7.97
C ARG A 134 -12.11 15.42 8.88
N GLY A 135 -13.34 15.68 9.32
CA GLY A 135 -14.09 14.82 10.24
C GLY A 135 -13.98 15.23 11.71
N GLU A 136 -13.35 16.37 11.98
CA GLU A 136 -13.22 16.98 13.31
C GLU A 136 -14.58 17.48 13.83
N ALA A 137 -14.75 17.46 15.16
CA ALA A 137 -15.93 18.02 15.81
C ALA A 137 -15.91 19.55 15.69
N ARG A 138 -16.93 20.13 15.06
CA ARG A 138 -17.11 21.58 14.99
C ARG A 138 -18.41 22.00 15.64
N LYS A 139 -18.39 23.18 16.26
CA LYS A 139 -19.57 23.76 16.88
C LYS A 139 -20.15 24.80 15.95
N MET A 140 -21.45 24.69 15.72
CA MET A 140 -22.23 25.69 15.01
C MET A 140 -23.29 26.23 15.95
N GLN A 141 -23.49 27.54 15.92
CA GLN A 141 -24.49 28.24 16.70
C GLN A 141 -25.43 28.94 15.73
N VAL A 142 -26.71 28.57 15.79
CA VAL A 142 -27.76 29.23 15.04
C VAL A 142 -28.50 30.14 16.02
N SER A 143 -28.56 31.44 15.74
CA SER A 143 -29.36 32.37 16.51
C SER A 143 -30.58 32.82 15.72
N TRP A 144 -31.75 32.73 16.35
CA TRP A 144 -33.03 33.17 15.81
C TRP A 144 -33.88 33.77 16.92
N GLN A 145 -34.33 35.01 16.71
CA GLN A 145 -35.17 35.77 17.67
C GLN A 145 -34.62 35.79 19.12
N GLY A 146 -33.29 35.81 19.28
CA GLY A 146 -32.63 35.82 20.59
C GLY A 146 -32.48 34.45 21.27
N GLN A 147 -33.03 33.38 20.70
CA GLN A 147 -32.68 32.01 21.07
C GLN A 147 -31.46 31.56 20.28
N GLU A 148 -30.52 30.93 20.99
CA GLU A 148 -29.28 30.39 20.42
C GLU A 148 -29.27 28.88 20.61
N VAL A 149 -29.12 28.14 19.52
CA VAL A 149 -28.97 26.69 19.55
C VAL A 149 -27.57 26.35 19.06
N GLU A 150 -26.77 25.78 19.95
CA GLU A 150 -25.46 25.25 19.64
C GLU A 150 -25.58 23.75 19.31
N GLN A 151 -25.09 23.34 18.14
CA GLN A 151 -25.00 21.94 17.74
C GLN A 151 -23.58 21.62 17.31
N THR A 152 -23.08 20.47 17.77
CA THR A 152 -21.81 19.92 17.28
C THR A 152 -22.08 19.08 16.03
N PHE A 153 -21.30 19.30 14.98
CA PHE A 153 -21.40 18.59 13.72
C PHE A 153 -20.04 18.08 13.26
N PHE A 154 -20.07 17.11 12.34
CA PHE A 154 -18.89 16.45 11.80
C PHE A 154 -19.00 16.38 10.28
N MET A 155 -17.97 16.77 9.56
CA MET A 155 -17.93 16.72 8.09
C MET A 155 -16.60 16.24 7.58
N GLY A 156 -16.64 15.43 6.54
CA GLY A 156 -15.48 14.77 5.96
C GLY A 156 -14.93 13.64 6.84
N THR A 157 -13.86 13.05 6.35
CA THR A 157 -13.00 12.13 7.10
C THR A 157 -11.54 12.48 6.82
N PRO A 158 -10.59 11.99 7.63
CA PRO A 158 -9.18 12.23 7.36
C PRO A 158 -8.75 11.71 5.98
N SER A 159 -9.39 10.64 5.50
CA SER A 159 -9.18 10.04 4.18
C SER A 159 -9.94 10.72 3.05
N ASN A 160 -11.09 11.32 3.33
CA ASN A 160 -11.94 12.01 2.37
C ASN A 160 -12.37 13.36 2.95
N PRO A 161 -11.45 14.34 3.00
CA PRO A 161 -11.77 15.66 3.50
C PRO A 161 -12.64 16.41 2.49
N LEU A 162 -13.48 17.30 2.99
CA LEU A 162 -14.40 18.10 2.19
C LEU A 162 -13.84 19.52 2.08
N ASN A 163 -13.49 19.94 0.87
CA ASN A 163 -12.93 21.25 0.59
C ASN A 163 -13.90 22.08 -0.27
N PHE A 164 -14.43 23.16 0.30
CA PHE A 164 -15.37 24.03 -0.39
C PHE A 164 -14.68 25.00 -1.39
N SER A 165 -13.39 25.26 -1.26
CA SER A 165 -12.68 26.24 -2.10
C SER A 165 -12.18 25.69 -3.44
N ALA A 166 -11.90 24.39 -3.54
CA ALA A 166 -11.21 23.85 -4.71
C ALA A 166 -12.19 23.38 -5.80
N ASN A 167 -11.95 23.75 -7.07
CA ASN A 167 -12.60 23.13 -8.23
C ASN A 167 -12.02 21.72 -8.44
N GLU A 168 -12.36 20.78 -7.55
CA GLU A 168 -11.80 19.42 -7.55
C GLU A 168 -12.32 18.55 -8.70
N ALA A 169 -13.54 18.82 -9.20
CA ALA A 169 -14.23 17.94 -10.15
C ALA A 169 -13.52 17.80 -11.51
N ASN A 170 -12.74 18.80 -11.95
CA ASN A 170 -12.05 18.79 -13.25
C ASN A 170 -10.59 18.32 -13.21
N ASN A 171 -10.05 17.91 -12.05
CA ASN A 171 -8.62 17.65 -11.92
C ASN A 171 -8.24 16.15 -11.86
N TRP A 172 -9.21 15.22 -11.88
CA TRP A 172 -8.90 13.78 -11.75
C TRP A 172 -8.05 13.23 -12.90
N ILE A 173 -8.21 13.74 -14.13
CA ILE A 173 -7.39 13.39 -15.29
C ILE A 173 -5.95 13.83 -15.07
N VAL A 174 -5.73 15.04 -14.53
CA VAL A 174 -4.38 15.54 -14.23
C VAL A 174 -3.73 14.69 -13.15
N VAL A 175 -4.48 14.29 -12.11
CA VAL A 175 -4.01 13.38 -11.06
C VAL A 175 -3.65 12.01 -11.67
N LEU A 176 -4.49 11.48 -12.56
CA LEU A 176 -4.24 10.22 -13.27
C LEU A 176 -2.97 10.28 -14.11
N LEU A 177 -2.84 11.30 -14.97
CA LEU A 177 -1.67 11.49 -15.83
C LEU A 177 -0.40 11.68 -15.00
N THR A 178 -0.49 12.41 -13.89
CA THR A 178 0.66 12.57 -12.97
C THR A 178 1.03 11.25 -12.30
N GLY A 179 0.04 10.47 -11.85
CA GLY A 179 0.28 9.15 -11.29
C GLY A 179 0.94 8.20 -12.30
N LEU A 180 0.47 8.19 -13.55
CA LEU A 180 1.09 7.42 -14.63
C LEU A 180 2.53 7.88 -14.91
N LEU A 181 2.77 9.18 -14.93
CA LEU A 181 4.11 9.75 -15.08
C LEU A 181 5.05 9.30 -13.95
N ILE A 182 4.58 9.27 -12.70
CA ILE A 182 5.36 8.77 -11.56
C ILE A 182 5.74 7.30 -11.76
N ILE A 183 4.78 6.45 -12.17
CA ILE A 183 5.05 5.02 -12.42
C ILE A 183 6.03 4.81 -13.57
N GLU A 184 5.94 5.62 -14.63
CA GLU A 184 6.84 5.57 -15.79
C GLU A 184 8.25 6.05 -15.44
N ILE A 185 8.39 7.11 -14.65
CA ILE A 185 9.68 7.57 -14.13
C ILE A 185 10.31 6.48 -13.27
N LEU A 186 9.54 5.87 -12.36
CA LEU A 186 10.03 4.76 -11.53
C LEU A 186 10.49 3.57 -12.39
N LEU A 187 9.75 3.23 -13.45
CA LEU A 187 10.13 2.18 -14.38
C LEU A 187 11.42 2.52 -15.11
N THR A 188 11.54 3.73 -15.64
CA THR A 188 12.71 4.21 -16.38
C THR A 188 13.96 4.23 -15.50
N LEU A 189 13.83 4.73 -14.28
CA LEU A 189 14.92 4.72 -13.30
C LEU A 189 15.37 3.29 -12.98
N ALA A 190 14.42 2.39 -12.72
CA ALA A 190 14.72 1.02 -12.31
C ALA A 190 15.25 0.14 -13.44
N SER A 191 14.73 0.30 -14.67
CA SER A 191 15.05 -0.54 -15.83
C SER A 191 16.18 0.00 -16.70
N GLN A 192 16.48 1.30 -16.66
CA GLN A 192 17.51 1.92 -17.51
C GLN A 192 18.60 2.61 -16.68
N ALA A 193 18.23 3.54 -15.79
CA ALA A 193 19.21 4.37 -15.08
C ALA A 193 20.11 3.55 -14.14
N ILE A 194 19.53 2.62 -13.37
CA ILE A 194 20.29 1.76 -12.46
C ILE A 194 21.27 0.83 -13.21
N PRO A 195 20.86 0.09 -14.26
CA PRO A 195 21.79 -0.68 -15.08
C PRO A 195 22.90 0.16 -15.71
N LEU A 196 22.57 1.35 -16.25
CA LEU A 196 23.54 2.27 -16.82
C LEU A 196 24.56 2.75 -15.76
N SER A 197 24.09 3.11 -14.57
CA SER A 197 24.95 3.50 -13.46
C SER A 197 25.91 2.37 -13.06
N LYS A 198 25.41 1.13 -12.96
CA LYS A 198 26.26 -0.05 -12.71
C LYS A 198 27.28 -0.27 -13.83
N ARG A 199 26.89 -0.12 -15.10
CA ARG A 199 27.78 -0.24 -16.26
C ARG A 199 28.89 0.82 -16.21
N LEU A 200 28.54 2.07 -15.94
CA LEU A 200 29.49 3.18 -15.81
C LEU A 200 30.43 2.98 -14.63
N HIS A 201 29.91 2.58 -13.46
CA HIS A 201 30.72 2.32 -12.27
C HIS A 201 31.74 1.20 -12.53
N PHE A 202 31.31 0.12 -13.18
CA PHE A 202 32.22 -0.95 -13.58
C PHE A 202 33.27 -0.48 -14.58
N LYS A 203 32.88 0.25 -15.64
CA LYS A 203 33.85 0.77 -16.63
C LYS A 203 34.92 1.62 -15.94
N ARG A 204 34.53 2.48 -15.01
CA ARG A 204 35.46 3.30 -14.22
C ARG A 204 36.38 2.48 -13.30
N LYS A 205 35.88 1.40 -12.71
CA LYS A 205 36.62 0.62 -11.69
C LYS A 205 37.51 -0.47 -12.29
N PHE A 206 37.07 -1.11 -13.37
CA PHE A 206 37.63 -2.38 -13.86
C PHE A 206 38.11 -2.34 -15.31
N VAL A 207 37.80 -1.28 -16.06
CA VAL A 207 38.31 -1.11 -17.43
C VAL A 207 39.44 -0.09 -17.37
N LYS A 208 40.65 -0.54 -17.72
CA LYS A 208 41.87 0.26 -17.65
C LYS A 208 42.66 0.10 -18.95
N PRO A 209 43.42 1.12 -19.38
CA PRO A 209 44.36 0.93 -20.48
C PRO A 209 45.42 -0.10 -20.07
N TYR A 210 45.78 -1.01 -20.99
CA TYR A 210 46.70 -2.11 -20.71
C TYR A 210 48.05 -1.63 -20.17
N LYS A 211 48.57 -0.51 -20.68
CA LYS A 211 49.79 0.15 -20.18
C LYS A 211 49.79 0.40 -18.67
N ALA A 212 48.64 0.66 -18.06
CA ALA A 212 48.54 0.92 -16.62
C ALA A 212 48.57 -0.35 -15.75
N VAL A 213 48.38 -1.53 -16.35
CA VAL A 213 48.27 -2.82 -15.64
C VAL A 213 49.24 -3.88 -16.15
N LYS A 214 50.07 -3.54 -17.15
CA LYS A 214 51.13 -4.39 -17.69
C LYS A 214 52.24 -4.62 -16.66
N GLU A 215 52.59 -5.89 -16.45
CA GLU A 215 53.75 -6.28 -15.64
C GLU A 215 55.05 -6.13 -16.44
N ALA A 216 56.10 -5.58 -15.82
CA ALA A 216 57.38 -5.38 -16.50
C ALA A 216 57.96 -6.72 -17.01
N GLY A 217 58.30 -6.78 -18.30
CA GLY A 217 58.88 -7.97 -18.93
C GLY A 217 57.90 -9.11 -19.25
N ARG A 218 56.59 -8.95 -19.01
CA ARG A 218 55.58 -9.96 -19.36
C ARG A 218 54.63 -9.44 -20.44
N ARG A 219 54.50 -10.22 -21.51
CA ARG A 219 53.47 -10.03 -22.54
C ARG A 219 52.25 -10.86 -22.17
N ARG A 220 51.06 -10.26 -22.27
CA ARG A 220 49.78 -10.95 -22.07
C ARG A 220 48.98 -10.88 -23.37
N PHE A 221 48.18 -11.91 -23.59
CA PHE A 221 47.38 -12.10 -24.79
C PHE A 221 45.91 -12.20 -24.42
N ASP A 222 45.02 -11.77 -25.32
CA ASP A 222 43.60 -12.03 -25.17
C ASP A 222 43.36 -13.54 -25.30
N PRO A 223 42.76 -14.21 -24.32
CA PRO A 223 42.53 -15.66 -24.37
C PRO A 223 41.50 -16.09 -25.41
N TYR A 224 40.70 -15.17 -25.98
CA TYR A 224 39.73 -15.49 -27.02
C TYR A 224 40.36 -15.38 -28.42
N THR A 225 41.04 -14.27 -28.73
CA THR A 225 41.63 -14.03 -30.05
C THR A 225 43.08 -14.52 -30.15
N SER A 226 43.74 -14.76 -29.03
CA SER A 226 45.18 -15.06 -28.92
C SER A 226 46.10 -13.92 -29.39
N GLU A 227 45.57 -12.72 -29.56
CA GLU A 227 46.33 -11.53 -29.97
C GLU A 227 47.03 -10.86 -28.77
N GLU A 228 48.19 -10.23 -28.99
CA GLU A 228 48.91 -9.49 -27.94
C GLU A 228 48.18 -8.17 -27.65
N PHE A 229 47.99 -7.84 -26.36
CA PHE A 229 47.33 -6.57 -26.01
C PHE A 229 48.17 -5.35 -26.42
N GLU A 230 47.54 -4.40 -27.10
CA GLU A 230 48.21 -3.13 -27.44
C GLU A 230 48.33 -2.23 -26.20
N GLU A 231 49.35 -1.36 -26.13
CA GLU A 231 49.58 -0.54 -24.92
C GLU A 231 48.39 0.36 -24.55
N ASN A 232 47.68 0.87 -25.55
CA ASN A 232 46.53 1.77 -25.37
C ASN A 232 45.20 1.02 -25.36
N GLU A 233 45.21 -0.31 -25.52
CA GLU A 233 44.00 -1.11 -25.55
C GLU A 233 43.33 -1.12 -24.18
N MET A 234 42.01 -1.01 -24.17
CA MET A 234 41.23 -1.05 -22.94
C MET A 234 40.99 -2.51 -22.56
N VAL A 235 41.49 -2.89 -21.38
CA VAL A 235 41.40 -4.26 -20.88
C VAL A 235 40.53 -4.32 -19.63
N VAL A 236 39.82 -5.43 -19.48
CA VAL A 236 38.98 -5.72 -18.31
C VAL A 236 39.81 -6.49 -17.29
N THR A 237 40.01 -5.87 -16.12
CA THR A 237 40.88 -6.42 -15.06
C THR A 237 40.10 -7.11 -13.94
N ARG A 238 38.77 -7.26 -14.09
CA ARG A 238 37.92 -7.91 -13.10
C ARG A 238 38.04 -9.44 -13.12
N CYS A 239 38.30 -10.02 -14.28
CA CYS A 239 38.39 -11.47 -14.45
C CYS A 239 39.77 -12.01 -14.04
N ARG A 240 39.81 -13.31 -13.75
CA ARG A 240 41.07 -14.03 -13.48
C ARG A 240 42.04 -13.91 -14.65
N VAL A 241 41.53 -14.08 -15.87
CA VAL A 241 42.26 -13.83 -17.11
C VAL A 241 41.85 -12.47 -17.66
N MET A 242 42.82 -11.69 -18.09
CA MET A 242 42.59 -10.37 -18.68
C MET A 242 42.01 -10.54 -20.09
N HIS A 243 41.06 -9.67 -20.46
CA HIS A 243 40.43 -9.65 -21.77
C HIS A 243 40.45 -8.24 -22.34
N SER A 244 40.44 -8.11 -23.66
CA SER A 244 40.10 -6.85 -24.30
C SER A 244 38.67 -6.46 -23.96
N LEU A 245 38.37 -5.16 -23.97
CA LEU A 245 37.00 -4.67 -23.80
C LEU A 245 36.08 -5.21 -24.90
N ASP A 246 36.58 -5.36 -26.12
CA ASP A 246 35.80 -5.83 -27.26
C ASP A 246 35.46 -7.32 -27.13
N THR A 247 36.43 -8.16 -26.77
CA THR A 247 36.17 -9.57 -26.42
C THR A 247 35.17 -9.67 -25.26
N TRP A 248 35.31 -8.83 -24.24
CA TRP A 248 34.38 -8.80 -23.10
C TRP A 248 32.95 -8.46 -23.51
N GLU A 249 32.76 -7.42 -24.33
CA GLU A 249 31.43 -7.02 -24.82
C GLU A 249 30.86 -8.08 -25.78
N TYR A 250 31.70 -8.71 -26.61
CA TYR A 250 31.33 -9.83 -27.49
C TYR A 250 30.85 -11.07 -26.71
N LEU A 251 31.52 -11.40 -25.60
CA LEU A 251 31.11 -12.48 -24.68
C LEU A 251 29.88 -12.12 -23.82
N GLY A 252 29.21 -11.01 -24.13
CA GLY A 252 27.99 -10.60 -23.43
C GLY A 252 28.26 -10.01 -22.04
N ASN A 253 29.42 -9.39 -21.84
CA ASN A 253 29.91 -8.88 -20.56
C ASN A 253 30.11 -9.98 -19.50
N GLN A 254 30.75 -11.08 -19.91
CA GLN A 254 31.06 -12.23 -19.06
C GLN A 254 32.52 -12.66 -19.24
N CYS A 255 33.11 -13.23 -18.18
CA CYS A 255 34.48 -13.78 -18.27
C CYS A 255 34.43 -15.04 -19.13
N ILE A 256 35.47 -15.29 -19.94
CA ILE A 256 35.51 -16.46 -20.82
C ILE A 256 35.39 -17.79 -20.05
N GLU A 257 35.85 -17.79 -18.80
CA GLU A 257 35.81 -18.95 -17.94
C GLU A 257 34.41 -19.18 -17.34
N PHE A 258 33.47 -18.25 -17.50
CA PHE A 258 32.10 -18.39 -17.01
C PHE A 258 31.29 -19.38 -17.88
N PRO A 259 30.48 -20.28 -17.29
CA PRO A 259 30.27 -20.46 -15.85
C PRO A 259 31.25 -21.46 -15.22
N LYS A 260 32.12 -22.12 -16.00
CA LYS A 260 33.03 -23.19 -15.53
C LYS A 260 33.89 -22.78 -14.32
N CYS A 261 34.34 -21.53 -14.24
CA CYS A 261 35.10 -21.02 -13.10
C CYS A 261 34.26 -20.73 -11.87
N THR A 262 32.92 -20.67 -11.93
CA THR A 262 32.08 -20.54 -10.72
C THR A 262 31.95 -21.86 -9.94
N PHE A 263 32.44 -22.96 -10.51
CA PHE A 263 32.24 -24.31 -9.99
C PHE A 263 33.56 -25.07 -9.72
N GLY A 264 34.71 -24.42 -9.92
CA GLY A 264 36.01 -24.98 -9.57
C GLY A 264 36.33 -24.81 -8.08
N ALA A 265 37.41 -25.47 -7.61
CA ALA A 265 37.90 -25.36 -6.24
C ALA A 265 38.30 -23.91 -5.84
N ASP A 266 38.51 -23.05 -6.84
CA ASP A 266 38.80 -21.63 -6.66
C ASP A 266 37.78 -20.82 -7.50
N PRO A 267 36.55 -20.61 -6.98
CA PRO A 267 35.48 -20.03 -7.75
C PRO A 267 35.82 -18.58 -8.13
N CYS A 268 35.70 -18.23 -9.41
CA CYS A 268 35.86 -16.86 -9.86
C CYS A 268 34.82 -15.98 -9.15
N LYS A 269 35.27 -15.13 -8.22
CA LYS A 269 34.41 -14.26 -7.39
C LYS A 269 33.68 -13.18 -8.19
N ASP A 270 34.00 -13.05 -9.47
CA ASP A 270 33.89 -11.80 -10.21
C ASP A 270 33.25 -11.91 -11.61
N GLY A 271 32.80 -13.11 -12.00
CA GLY A 271 32.12 -13.37 -13.27
C GLY A 271 30.64 -12.95 -13.29
N GLU A 272 30.26 -11.90 -12.58
CA GLU A 272 28.87 -11.42 -12.60
C GLU A 272 28.52 -10.90 -13.99
N ILE A 273 27.49 -11.51 -14.58
CA ILE A 273 26.83 -11.04 -15.79
C ILE A 273 26.41 -9.60 -15.56
N MET A 274 26.89 -8.66 -16.40
CA MET A 274 26.31 -7.32 -16.34
C MET A 274 24.82 -7.41 -16.68
N PRO A 275 23.95 -6.90 -15.80
CA PRO A 275 22.53 -6.98 -16.04
C PRO A 275 22.17 -6.10 -17.23
N GLN A 276 21.74 -6.73 -18.33
CA GLN A 276 21.16 -6.03 -19.46
C GLN A 276 19.78 -5.49 -19.08
N SER A 277 19.32 -4.40 -19.70
CA SER A 277 18.00 -3.80 -19.42
C SER A 277 16.83 -4.79 -19.55
N ARG A 278 16.97 -5.82 -20.39
CA ARG A 278 16.01 -6.92 -20.56
C ARG A 278 15.77 -7.73 -19.28
N GLN A 279 16.67 -7.67 -18.30
CA GLN A 279 16.61 -8.48 -17.07
C GLN A 279 15.78 -7.86 -15.94
N PHE A 280 15.26 -6.63 -16.09
CA PHE A 280 14.46 -5.99 -15.03
C PHE A 280 13.24 -6.83 -14.62
N PHE A 281 12.52 -7.36 -15.62
CA PHE A 281 11.35 -8.22 -15.38
C PHE A 281 11.71 -9.68 -15.12
N GLU A 282 12.98 -10.06 -15.28
CA GLU A 282 13.48 -11.42 -15.02
C GLU A 282 13.74 -11.66 -13.52
N GLN A 283 13.55 -10.63 -12.67
CA GLN A 283 13.58 -10.74 -11.20
C GLN A 283 14.90 -11.30 -10.62
N HIS A 284 16.03 -10.96 -11.23
CA HIS A 284 17.35 -11.30 -10.70
C HIS A 284 17.83 -10.31 -9.63
N GLU A 285 18.30 -10.84 -8.51
CA GLU A 285 19.04 -10.11 -7.46
C GLU A 285 18.40 -8.75 -7.05
N ALA A 286 19.13 -7.64 -7.23
CA ALA A 286 18.68 -6.29 -6.90
C ALA A 286 17.48 -5.86 -7.75
N PHE A 287 17.36 -6.32 -9.00
CA PHE A 287 16.20 -6.03 -9.84
C PHE A 287 14.95 -6.73 -9.36
N ARG A 288 15.07 -7.87 -8.66
CA ARG A 288 13.92 -8.47 -7.97
C ARG A 288 13.27 -7.48 -7.01
N LYS A 289 14.09 -6.79 -6.19
CA LYS A 289 13.58 -5.82 -5.22
C LYS A 289 12.93 -4.62 -5.90
N LEU A 290 13.59 -4.09 -6.93
CA LEU A 290 13.08 -2.95 -7.69
C LEU A 290 11.81 -3.29 -8.49
N ASN A 291 11.73 -4.50 -9.04
CA ASN A 291 10.57 -5.00 -9.77
C ASN A 291 9.35 -5.13 -8.84
N TRP A 292 9.53 -5.70 -7.65
CA TRP A 292 8.47 -5.81 -6.64
C TRP A 292 8.02 -4.44 -6.11
N MET A 293 8.96 -3.53 -5.88
CA MET A 293 8.65 -2.14 -5.54
C MET A 293 7.83 -1.47 -6.65
N TRP A 294 8.20 -1.65 -7.93
CA TRP A 294 7.46 -1.11 -9.05
C TRP A 294 6.06 -1.71 -9.19
N PHE A 295 5.90 -3.03 -9.10
CA PHE A 295 4.58 -3.67 -9.13
C PHE A 295 3.71 -3.24 -7.95
N GLY A 296 4.32 -3.04 -6.77
CA GLY A 296 3.65 -2.44 -5.64
C GLY A 296 3.14 -1.04 -5.95
N ALA A 297 4.02 -0.16 -6.44
CA ALA A 297 3.70 1.21 -6.85
C ALA A 297 2.54 1.23 -7.88
N PHE A 298 2.63 0.36 -8.89
CA PHE A 298 1.59 0.17 -9.90
C PHE A 298 0.27 -0.31 -9.29
N GLY A 299 0.30 -1.22 -8.31
CA GLY A 299 -0.89 -1.63 -7.57
C GLY A 299 -1.54 -0.49 -6.79
N GLY A 300 -0.74 0.41 -6.21
CA GLY A 300 -1.21 1.63 -5.58
C GLY A 300 -1.90 2.58 -6.56
N MET A 301 -1.30 2.75 -7.75
CA MET A 301 -1.89 3.53 -8.84
C MET A 301 -3.20 2.93 -9.35
N LEU A 302 -3.27 1.60 -9.51
CA LEU A 302 -4.49 0.89 -9.88
C LEU A 302 -5.57 1.05 -8.81
N ALA A 303 -5.20 0.95 -7.53
CA ALA A 303 -6.12 1.17 -6.42
C ALA A 303 -6.70 2.59 -6.43
N TRP A 304 -5.86 3.61 -6.66
CA TRP A 304 -6.33 4.99 -6.73
C TRP A 304 -7.24 5.20 -7.94
N THR A 305 -6.88 4.64 -9.10
CA THR A 305 -7.68 4.73 -10.33
C THR A 305 -9.05 4.10 -10.14
N LEU A 306 -9.10 2.89 -9.56
CA LEU A 306 -10.34 2.19 -9.25
C LEU A 306 -11.20 2.99 -8.26
N TRP A 307 -10.58 3.55 -7.22
CA TRP A 307 -11.27 4.39 -6.25
C TRP A 307 -11.84 5.66 -6.90
N ALA A 308 -11.07 6.34 -7.76
CA ALA A 308 -11.50 7.54 -8.47
C ALA A 308 -12.69 7.26 -9.40
N VAL A 309 -12.65 6.15 -10.15
CA VAL A 309 -13.78 5.69 -10.98
C VAL A 309 -15.01 5.39 -10.13
N LEU A 310 -14.86 4.67 -9.01
CA LEU A 310 -15.98 4.38 -8.11
C LEU A 310 -16.53 5.65 -7.42
N LYS A 311 -15.67 6.63 -7.12
CA LYS A 311 -16.08 7.94 -6.62
C LYS A 311 -16.94 8.68 -7.65
N LEU A 312 -16.53 8.66 -8.93
CA LEU A 312 -17.21 9.32 -10.05
C LEU A 312 -18.55 8.66 -10.41
N LEU A 313 -18.60 7.32 -10.42
CA LEU A 313 -19.82 6.56 -10.71
C LEU A 313 -20.86 6.67 -9.59
N ASP A 314 -20.39 6.91 -8.36
CA ASP A 314 -21.20 7.07 -7.16
C ASP A 314 -22.35 6.05 -7.03
N PRO A 315 -22.04 4.74 -6.97
CA PRO A 315 -23.03 3.68 -7.12
C PRO A 315 -24.13 3.76 -6.05
N VAL A 316 -25.34 4.15 -6.46
CA VAL A 316 -26.51 4.32 -5.58
C VAL A 316 -26.84 3.05 -4.80
N TRP A 317 -26.75 1.88 -5.45
CA TRP A 317 -27.00 0.58 -4.82
C TRP A 317 -26.05 0.32 -3.65
N TYR A 318 -24.79 0.74 -3.77
CA TYR A 318 -23.77 0.55 -2.74
C TYR A 318 -24.04 1.48 -1.56
N ARG A 319 -24.35 2.76 -1.84
CA ARG A 319 -24.74 3.72 -0.80
C ARG A 319 -25.98 3.24 -0.05
N SER A 320 -26.98 2.71 -0.75
CA SER A 320 -28.19 2.15 -0.13
C SER A 320 -27.86 0.97 0.79
N LEU A 321 -26.95 0.08 0.37
CA LEU A 321 -26.49 -1.03 1.21
C LEU A 321 -25.79 -0.51 2.47
N ILE A 322 -24.88 0.46 2.33
CA ILE A 322 -24.21 1.06 3.48
C ILE A 322 -25.20 1.80 4.38
N ALA A 323 -26.23 2.45 3.82
CA ALA A 323 -27.28 3.13 4.58
C ALA A 323 -28.06 2.16 5.47
N SER A 324 -28.45 1.00 4.94
CA SER A 324 -29.14 -0.03 5.71
C SER A 324 -28.29 -0.57 6.86
N VAL A 325 -26.97 -0.65 6.68
CA VAL A 325 -26.08 -1.13 7.74
C VAL A 325 -25.75 -0.01 8.74
N SER A 326 -25.58 1.23 8.30
CA SER A 326 -25.31 2.36 9.19
C SER A 326 -26.50 2.69 10.08
N SER A 327 -27.73 2.53 9.57
CA SER A 327 -28.96 2.77 10.34
C SER A 327 -29.12 1.80 11.50
N LEU A 328 -28.84 0.53 11.26
CA LEU A 328 -28.80 -0.50 12.30
C LEU A 328 -27.80 -0.17 13.41
N ALA A 329 -26.78 0.63 13.11
CA ALA A 329 -25.77 1.04 14.06
C ALA A 329 -25.95 2.49 14.58
N GLY A 330 -27.05 3.17 14.24
CA GLY A 330 -27.34 4.54 14.68
C GLY A 330 -26.40 5.59 14.08
N MET A 331 -25.88 5.37 12.88
CA MET A 331 -24.87 6.20 12.22
C MET A 331 -25.32 6.77 10.87
N ASP A 332 -26.61 7.04 10.71
CA ASP A 332 -27.19 7.53 9.44
C ASP A 332 -26.55 8.82 8.93
N GLN A 333 -26.17 9.71 9.85
CA GLN A 333 -25.44 10.94 9.52
C GLN A 333 -24.07 10.70 8.86
N TYR A 334 -23.52 9.48 8.94
CA TYR A 334 -22.21 9.12 8.44
C TYR A 334 -22.23 8.22 7.20
N THR A 335 -23.41 7.82 6.70
CA THR A 335 -23.55 6.87 5.58
C THR A 335 -22.70 7.25 4.37
N TYR A 336 -22.70 8.53 4.00
CA TYR A 336 -21.95 9.03 2.85
C TYR A 336 -20.45 8.79 3.01
N TYR A 337 -19.88 9.25 4.13
CA TYR A 337 -18.45 9.12 4.42
C TYR A 337 -18.01 7.67 4.59
N LEU A 338 -18.81 6.89 5.31
CA LEU A 338 -18.60 5.45 5.46
C LEU A 338 -18.53 4.76 4.09
N SER A 339 -19.44 5.10 3.17
CA SER A 339 -19.43 4.53 1.82
C SER A 339 -18.17 4.87 1.03
N LYS A 340 -17.63 6.08 1.15
CA LYS A 340 -16.40 6.48 0.46
C LYS A 340 -15.16 5.82 1.06
N ASP A 341 -15.09 5.69 2.38
CA ASP A 341 -14.00 5.01 3.07
C ASP A 341 -13.99 3.49 2.79
N THR A 342 -15.15 2.84 2.71
CA THR A 342 -15.24 1.41 2.37
C THR A 342 -14.94 1.14 0.90
N LEU A 343 -15.34 2.03 -0.02
CA LEU A 343 -14.92 1.96 -1.43
C LEU A 343 -13.40 2.15 -1.56
N MET A 344 -12.81 3.02 -0.74
CA MET A 344 -11.36 3.20 -0.68
C MET A 344 -10.67 1.92 -0.21
N GLY A 345 -11.14 1.31 0.86
CA GLY A 345 -10.64 0.02 1.36
C GLY A 345 -10.75 -1.09 0.31
N LEU A 346 -11.90 -1.21 -0.36
CA LEU A 346 -12.11 -2.15 -1.47
C LEU A 346 -11.09 -1.94 -2.59
N SER A 347 -10.87 -0.68 -2.99
CA SER A 347 -10.00 -0.34 -4.11
C SER A 347 -8.52 -0.58 -3.79
N LEU A 348 -8.08 -0.20 -2.58
CA LEU A 348 -6.75 -0.52 -2.06
C LEU A 348 -6.52 -2.02 -2.02
N GLY A 349 -7.46 -2.76 -1.45
CA GLY A 349 -7.41 -4.21 -1.37
C GLY A 349 -7.30 -4.87 -2.74
N ALA A 350 -8.13 -4.45 -3.70
CA ALA A 350 -8.13 -4.97 -5.05
C ALA A 350 -6.84 -4.64 -5.81
N GLY A 351 -6.46 -3.36 -5.89
CA GLY A 351 -5.32 -2.90 -6.70
C GLY A 351 -3.98 -3.47 -6.21
N LEU A 352 -3.73 -3.43 -4.90
CA LEU A 352 -2.49 -3.94 -4.31
C LEU A 352 -2.43 -5.46 -4.37
N ALA A 353 -3.50 -6.17 -4.00
CA ALA A 353 -3.51 -7.62 -4.05
C ALA A 353 -3.36 -8.13 -5.49
N PHE A 354 -3.99 -7.48 -6.48
CA PHE A 354 -3.83 -7.83 -7.89
C PHE A 354 -2.38 -7.70 -8.35
N ALA A 355 -1.78 -6.51 -8.21
CA ALA A 355 -0.45 -6.25 -8.76
C ALA A 355 0.64 -7.07 -8.07
N LEU A 356 0.58 -7.22 -6.74
CA LEU A 356 1.56 -8.03 -6.00
C LEU A 356 1.32 -9.54 -6.22
N SER A 357 0.08 -9.99 -6.39
CA SER A 357 -0.19 -11.38 -6.76
C SER A 357 0.32 -11.67 -8.17
N TRP A 358 0.18 -10.74 -9.11
CA TRP A 358 0.76 -10.87 -10.43
C TRP A 358 2.30 -10.95 -10.36
N ALA A 359 2.94 -10.05 -9.61
CA ALA A 359 4.39 -10.10 -9.40
C ALA A 359 4.85 -11.43 -8.80
N THR A 360 4.08 -11.97 -7.84
CA THR A 360 4.33 -13.26 -7.20
C THR A 360 4.22 -14.41 -8.19
N GLU A 361 3.14 -14.48 -8.97
CA GLU A 361 2.92 -15.56 -9.93
C GLU A 361 3.92 -15.51 -11.11
N ARG A 362 4.34 -14.32 -11.53
CA ARG A 362 5.44 -14.18 -12.51
C ARG A 362 6.78 -14.63 -11.95
N GLY A 363 7.01 -14.42 -10.65
CA GLY A 363 8.21 -14.91 -9.97
C GLY A 363 8.25 -16.42 -9.76
N GLN A 364 7.10 -17.12 -9.88
CA GLN A 364 7.02 -18.56 -9.65
C GLN A 364 7.47 -19.41 -10.84
N SER A 365 7.88 -20.64 -10.53
CA SER A 365 8.25 -21.63 -11.53
C SER A 365 7.09 -22.16 -12.36
N ASN A 366 5.87 -22.03 -11.87
CA ASN A 366 4.71 -22.64 -12.50
C ASN A 366 4.14 -21.79 -13.64
N LYS A 367 3.18 -22.36 -14.37
CA LYS A 367 2.36 -21.59 -15.31
C LYS A 367 1.59 -20.51 -14.52
N LEU A 368 1.46 -19.33 -15.13
CA LEU A 368 0.71 -18.21 -14.55
C LEU A 368 -0.74 -18.66 -14.29
N SER A 369 -1.15 -18.66 -13.03
CA SER A 369 -2.51 -19.05 -12.65
C SER A 369 -3.34 -17.81 -12.34
N TRP A 370 -4.13 -17.37 -13.32
CA TRP A 370 -5.08 -16.26 -13.14
C TRP A 370 -6.09 -16.53 -12.01
N GLY A 371 -6.44 -17.79 -11.76
CA GLY A 371 -7.32 -18.16 -10.64
C GLY A 371 -6.71 -17.82 -9.27
N ARG A 372 -5.39 -18.01 -9.06
CA ARG A 372 -4.72 -17.60 -7.82
C ARG A 372 -4.65 -16.09 -7.67
N VAL A 373 -4.37 -15.37 -8.76
CA VAL A 373 -4.38 -13.90 -8.79
C VAL A 373 -5.77 -13.37 -8.45
N GLY A 374 -6.80 -13.89 -9.12
CA GLY A 374 -8.19 -13.51 -8.89
C GLY A 374 -8.65 -13.79 -7.46
N LEU A 375 -8.34 -14.96 -6.91
CA LEU A 375 -8.67 -15.32 -5.52
C LEU A 375 -8.05 -14.34 -4.51
N ARG A 376 -6.75 -14.05 -4.63
CA ARG A 376 -6.08 -13.09 -3.73
C ARG A 376 -6.60 -11.67 -3.92
N THR A 377 -6.92 -11.28 -5.16
CA THR A 377 -7.51 -9.96 -5.47
C THR A 377 -8.88 -9.80 -4.81
N LEU A 378 -9.75 -10.79 -4.96
CA LEU A 378 -11.08 -10.79 -4.34
C LEU A 378 -10.98 -10.82 -2.81
N ALA A 379 -10.13 -11.69 -2.25
CA ALA A 379 -9.90 -11.74 -0.81
C ALA A 379 -9.35 -10.41 -0.27
N GLY A 380 -8.42 -9.78 -0.99
CA GLY A 380 -7.87 -8.47 -0.65
C GLY A 380 -8.93 -7.37 -0.68
N ALA A 381 -9.77 -7.34 -1.72
CA ALA A 381 -10.86 -6.37 -1.86
C ALA A 381 -11.90 -6.49 -0.74
N LEU A 382 -12.36 -7.71 -0.43
CA LEU A 382 -13.33 -7.98 0.63
C LEU A 382 -12.77 -7.66 2.01
N LEU A 383 -11.51 -8.04 2.26
CA LEU A 383 -10.80 -7.70 3.48
C LEU A 383 -10.66 -6.19 3.64
N GLY A 384 -10.26 -5.49 2.57
CA GLY A 384 -10.15 -4.03 2.57
C GLY A 384 -11.48 -3.35 2.90
N LEU A 385 -12.57 -3.79 2.28
CA LEU A 385 -13.91 -3.31 2.60
C LEU A 385 -14.25 -3.52 4.08
N ALA A 386 -14.04 -4.73 4.61
CA ALA A 386 -14.37 -5.06 5.99
C ALA A 386 -13.53 -4.27 7.01
N LEU A 387 -12.22 -4.10 6.75
CA LEU A 387 -11.32 -3.40 7.65
C LEU A 387 -11.55 -1.88 7.65
N PHE A 388 -11.85 -1.27 6.51
CA PHE A 388 -12.19 0.14 6.47
C PHE A 388 -13.57 0.42 7.06
N PHE A 389 -14.53 -0.50 6.87
CA PHE A 389 -15.80 -0.45 7.57
C PHE A 389 -15.59 -0.50 9.08
N GLY A 390 -14.95 -1.56 9.61
CA GLY A 390 -14.69 -1.71 11.04
C GLY A 390 -13.81 -0.60 11.61
N GLY A 391 -12.80 -0.14 10.86
CA GLY A 391 -11.92 0.97 11.22
C GLY A 391 -12.69 2.28 11.40
N PHE A 392 -13.66 2.56 10.53
CA PHE A 392 -14.55 3.72 10.67
C PHE A 392 -15.35 3.67 11.97
N PHE A 393 -15.92 2.50 12.32
CA PHE A 393 -16.65 2.31 13.58
C PHE A 393 -15.74 2.49 14.79
N VAL A 394 -14.54 1.92 14.76
CA VAL A 394 -13.58 2.02 15.86
C VAL A 394 -13.18 3.48 16.07
N LEU A 395 -12.88 4.19 14.98
CA LEU A 395 -12.57 5.62 15.02
C LEU A 395 -13.71 6.40 15.66
N ARG A 396 -14.95 6.25 15.17
CA ARG A 396 -16.07 7.07 15.65
C ARG A 396 -16.54 6.72 17.06
N ARG A 397 -16.44 5.46 17.49
CA ARG A 397 -16.99 5.03 18.79
C ARG A 397 -15.99 5.09 19.93
N PHE A 398 -14.71 4.82 19.66
CA PHE A 398 -13.72 4.55 20.70
C PHE A 398 -12.51 5.49 20.70
N LEU A 399 -12.19 6.15 19.58
CA LEU A 399 -10.97 6.95 19.46
C LEU A 399 -11.30 8.41 19.18
N SER A 400 -10.89 9.30 20.08
CA SER A 400 -11.03 10.75 19.87
C SER A 400 -10.02 11.33 18.89
N SER A 401 -8.99 10.56 18.51
CA SER A 401 -7.91 10.99 17.61
C SER A 401 -8.03 10.32 16.25
N ASP A 402 -8.29 11.15 15.23
CA ASP A 402 -8.30 10.78 13.82
C ASP A 402 -7.00 10.13 13.36
N TYR A 403 -5.87 10.64 13.85
CA TYR A 403 -4.56 10.08 13.56
C TYR A 403 -4.44 8.63 14.06
N LEU A 404 -4.85 8.36 15.30
CA LEU A 404 -4.74 7.02 15.89
C LEU A 404 -5.68 6.03 15.20
N GLY A 405 -6.93 6.42 14.93
CA GLY A 405 -7.89 5.52 14.26
C GLY A 405 -7.51 5.21 12.82
N GLY A 406 -7.01 6.20 12.08
CA GLY A 406 -6.48 5.96 10.74
C GLY A 406 -5.22 5.09 10.77
N THR A 407 -4.28 5.34 11.68
CA THR A 407 -3.07 4.50 11.84
C THR A 407 -3.44 3.06 12.12
N LEU A 408 -4.37 2.83 13.07
CA LEU A 408 -4.84 1.49 13.41
C LEU A 408 -5.47 0.80 12.20
N THR A 409 -6.36 1.48 11.48
CA THR A 409 -7.05 0.94 10.30
C THR A 409 -6.05 0.54 9.20
N TRP A 410 -5.07 1.39 8.91
CA TRP A 410 -4.06 1.14 7.87
C TRP A 410 -3.06 0.05 8.27
N VAL A 411 -2.69 -0.04 9.55
CA VAL A 411 -1.84 -1.13 10.06
C VAL A 411 -2.57 -2.46 10.00
N LEU A 412 -3.85 -2.52 10.42
CA LEU A 412 -4.68 -3.72 10.29
C LEU A 412 -4.89 -4.11 8.83
N PHE A 413 -5.11 -3.12 7.95
CA PHE A 413 -5.16 -3.34 6.51
C PHE A 413 -3.87 -3.95 5.97
N GLY A 414 -2.72 -3.38 6.32
CA GLY A 414 -1.42 -3.91 5.95
C GLY A 414 -1.23 -5.35 6.44
N LEU A 415 -1.51 -5.63 7.71
CA LEU A 415 -1.44 -6.96 8.32
C LEU A 415 -2.31 -7.97 7.55
N GLY A 416 -3.57 -7.64 7.30
CA GLY A 416 -4.49 -8.51 6.62
C GLY A 416 -4.11 -8.73 5.14
N LEU A 417 -3.69 -7.67 4.45
CA LEU A 417 -3.21 -7.78 3.07
C LEU A 417 -1.97 -8.68 2.99
N GLY A 418 -1.05 -8.58 3.96
CA GLY A 418 0.08 -9.49 4.11
C GLY A 418 -0.32 -10.96 4.26
N ALA A 419 -1.39 -11.22 5.03
CA ALA A 419 -1.96 -12.56 5.15
C ALA A 419 -2.60 -13.04 3.82
N VAL A 420 -3.34 -12.18 3.12
CA VAL A 420 -3.94 -12.48 1.82
C VAL A 420 -2.88 -12.83 0.77
N LEU A 421 -1.78 -12.08 0.71
CA LEU A 421 -0.65 -12.38 -0.20
C LEU A 421 0.04 -13.71 0.12
N SER A 422 -0.15 -14.24 1.33
CA SER A 422 0.40 -15.53 1.76
C SER A 422 -0.49 -16.73 1.37
N LEU A 423 -1.74 -16.47 0.94
CA LEU A 423 -2.68 -17.52 0.52
C LEU A 423 -2.20 -18.21 -0.75
N ARG A 424 -1.95 -19.52 -0.67
CA ARG A 424 -1.46 -20.36 -1.78
C ARG A 424 -0.24 -19.77 -2.49
N SER A 425 0.62 -19.03 -1.78
CA SER A 425 1.89 -18.49 -2.31
C SER A 425 3.08 -19.12 -1.58
N SER A 426 4.29 -18.88 -2.07
CA SER A 426 5.53 -19.27 -1.38
C SER A 426 5.85 -18.39 -0.16
N ILE A 427 5.14 -17.28 0.02
CA ILE A 427 5.34 -16.34 1.13
C ILE A 427 4.76 -16.94 2.41
N GLY A 428 5.57 -17.02 3.48
CA GLY A 428 5.09 -17.46 4.80
C GLY A 428 4.16 -16.43 5.44
N THR A 429 3.08 -16.87 6.08
CA THR A 429 2.01 -15.99 6.60
C THR A 429 2.51 -14.92 7.57
N MET A 430 3.29 -15.31 8.59
CA MET A 430 3.87 -14.36 9.55
C MET A 430 4.76 -13.30 8.88
N ARG A 431 5.43 -13.68 7.79
CA ARG A 431 6.33 -12.79 7.04
C ARG A 431 5.56 -11.79 6.20
N GLY A 432 4.48 -12.25 5.55
CA GLY A 432 3.56 -11.36 4.86
C GLY A 432 2.95 -10.35 5.83
N MET A 433 2.49 -10.81 7.00
CA MET A 433 1.88 -9.95 8.02
C MET A 433 2.85 -8.90 8.58
N THR A 434 4.09 -9.27 8.94
CA THR A 434 5.08 -8.29 9.44
C THR A 434 5.43 -7.25 8.40
N GLY A 435 5.60 -7.67 7.13
CA GLY A 435 5.83 -6.74 6.04
C GLY A 435 4.66 -5.78 5.82
N GLY A 436 3.44 -6.32 5.94
CA GLY A 436 2.19 -5.56 5.89
C GLY A 436 2.07 -4.48 6.96
N VAL A 437 2.35 -4.82 8.23
CA VAL A 437 2.30 -3.87 9.36
C VAL A 437 3.24 -2.68 9.13
N ILE A 438 4.50 -2.97 8.75
CA ILE A 438 5.50 -1.91 8.52
C ILE A 438 5.08 -1.02 7.35
N ALA A 439 4.59 -1.61 6.25
CA ALA A 439 4.14 -0.85 5.09
C ALA A 439 2.92 0.03 5.42
N GLY A 440 1.93 -0.50 6.15
CA GLY A 440 0.75 0.25 6.58
C GLY A 440 1.10 1.46 7.44
N LEU A 441 2.02 1.28 8.40
CA LEU A 441 2.49 2.37 9.26
C LEU A 441 3.20 3.47 8.46
N ILE A 442 4.15 3.12 7.59
CA ILE A 442 4.90 4.08 6.77
C ILE A 442 3.96 4.84 5.83
N ALA A 443 3.07 4.12 5.14
CA ALA A 443 2.15 4.71 4.18
C ALA A 443 1.20 5.73 4.81
N TYR A 444 0.60 5.39 5.96
CA TYR A 444 -0.32 6.29 6.63
C TYR A 444 0.37 7.57 7.11
N ASN A 445 1.59 7.46 7.64
CA ASN A 445 2.37 8.63 8.04
C ASN A 445 2.71 9.54 6.86
N ILE A 446 3.04 8.96 5.71
CA ILE A 446 3.29 9.72 4.47
C ILE A 446 2.00 10.38 3.97
N PHE A 447 0.87 9.66 4.01
CA PHE A 447 -0.44 10.22 3.67
C PHE A 447 -0.77 11.44 4.53
N VAL A 448 -0.66 11.32 5.86
CA VAL A 448 -0.93 12.41 6.80
C VAL A 448 0.05 13.57 6.56
N GLY A 449 1.35 13.30 6.42
CA GLY A 449 2.36 14.33 6.18
C GLY A 449 2.12 15.11 4.88
N LEU A 450 1.79 14.42 3.78
CA LEU A 450 1.46 15.08 2.50
C LEU A 450 0.15 15.86 2.59
N SER A 451 -0.86 15.33 3.27
CA SER A 451 -2.16 15.99 3.46
C SER A 451 -2.09 17.22 4.38
N LEU A 452 -1.03 17.35 5.18
CA LEU A 452 -0.74 18.54 5.97
C LEU A 452 0.10 19.56 5.19
N ALA A 453 0.92 19.11 4.24
CA ALA A 453 1.80 19.98 3.47
C ALA A 453 1.15 20.58 2.21
N PHE A 454 0.11 19.95 1.65
CA PHE A 454 -0.51 20.36 0.38
C PHE A 454 -2.04 20.32 0.45
N ASP A 455 -2.71 21.35 -0.10
CA ASP A 455 -4.17 21.42 -0.27
C ASP A 455 -4.70 20.59 -1.45
N ALA A 456 -3.87 19.70 -2.00
CA ALA A 456 -4.19 18.81 -3.10
C ALA A 456 -4.46 17.39 -2.59
N PHE A 457 -5.56 17.20 -1.86
CA PHE A 457 -5.89 15.95 -1.17
C PHE A 457 -5.92 14.72 -2.09
N GLU A 458 -6.44 14.87 -3.31
CA GLU A 458 -6.48 13.76 -4.26
C GLU A 458 -5.09 13.37 -4.79
N MET A 459 -4.20 14.34 -4.97
CA MET A 459 -2.79 14.08 -5.31
C MET A 459 -2.08 13.42 -4.14
N ALA A 460 -2.26 13.93 -2.92
CA ALA A 460 -1.67 13.37 -1.71
C ALA A 460 -2.12 11.90 -1.50
N LYS A 461 -3.39 11.62 -1.72
CA LYS A 461 -3.97 10.27 -1.65
C LYS A 461 -3.38 9.34 -2.72
N MET A 462 -3.32 9.80 -3.98
CA MET A 462 -2.71 9.05 -5.08
C MET A 462 -1.24 8.70 -4.79
N VAL A 463 -0.44 9.69 -4.36
CA VAL A 463 0.96 9.49 -3.98
C VAL A 463 1.07 8.53 -2.80
N ALA A 464 0.24 8.68 -1.77
CA ALA A 464 0.22 7.77 -0.63
C ALA A 464 -0.08 6.32 -1.02
N PHE A 465 -1.00 6.08 -1.97
CA PHE A 465 -1.30 4.73 -2.44
C PHE A 465 -0.13 4.13 -3.21
N ILE A 466 0.50 4.91 -4.10
CA ILE A 466 1.71 4.51 -4.82
C ILE A 466 2.82 4.16 -3.83
N VAL A 467 3.07 5.02 -2.84
CA VAL A 467 4.11 4.81 -1.83
C VAL A 467 3.81 3.59 -0.95
N LEU A 468 2.56 3.44 -0.50
CA LEU A 468 2.11 2.24 0.23
C LEU A 468 2.46 0.98 -0.54
N GLY A 469 2.06 0.94 -1.81
CA GLY A 469 2.34 -0.19 -2.67
C GLY A 469 3.84 -0.43 -2.86
N ALA A 470 4.60 0.62 -3.16
CA ALA A 470 6.05 0.54 -3.38
C ALA A 470 6.80 -0.01 -2.16
N VAL A 471 6.50 0.54 -0.99
CA VAL A 471 7.08 0.13 0.30
C VAL A 471 6.66 -1.30 0.63
N LEU A 472 5.38 -1.65 0.47
CA LEU A 472 4.89 -3.00 0.69
C LEU A 472 5.62 -4.01 -0.23
N GLY A 473 5.73 -3.71 -1.52
CA GLY A 473 6.46 -4.53 -2.48
C GLY A 473 7.91 -4.74 -2.08
N LEU A 474 8.62 -3.66 -1.71
CA LEU A 474 10.02 -3.68 -1.27
C LEU A 474 10.22 -4.47 0.04
N ILE A 475 9.31 -4.32 1.00
CA ILE A 475 9.40 -5.02 2.29
C ILE A 475 9.10 -6.49 2.09
N VAL A 476 8.01 -6.84 1.40
CA VAL A 476 7.64 -8.25 1.17
C VAL A 476 8.79 -9.00 0.50
N VAL A 477 9.37 -8.46 -0.57
CA VAL A 477 10.49 -9.12 -1.25
C VAL A 477 11.76 -9.19 -0.38
N THR A 478 12.03 -8.16 0.43
CA THR A 478 13.21 -8.14 1.32
C THR A 478 13.06 -9.13 2.47
N VAL A 479 11.90 -9.15 3.13
CA VAL A 479 11.58 -10.05 4.22
C VAL A 479 11.54 -11.49 3.73
N VAL A 480 10.91 -11.76 2.57
CA VAL A 480 10.95 -13.08 1.93
C VAL A 480 12.42 -13.46 1.69
N SER A 481 13.19 -12.66 0.96
CA SER A 481 14.57 -13.02 0.59
C SER A 481 15.53 -13.22 1.77
N ARG A 482 15.31 -12.54 2.90
CA ARG A 482 16.14 -12.68 4.11
C ARG A 482 15.77 -13.89 4.97
N LEU A 483 14.51 -14.32 4.91
CA LEU A 483 14.01 -15.39 5.78
C LEU A 483 13.87 -16.74 5.05
N GLU A 484 14.14 -16.82 3.74
CA GLU A 484 14.28 -18.10 3.07
C GLU A 484 15.52 -18.84 3.57
N ASP A 485 15.34 -20.08 4.04
CA ASP A 485 16.42 -20.96 4.45
C ASP A 485 16.97 -21.72 3.23
N PHE A 486 16.11 -22.04 2.26
CA PHE A 486 16.40 -22.91 1.13
C PHE A 486 15.89 -22.29 -0.18
N GLU A 487 16.79 -22.17 -1.14
CA GLU A 487 16.49 -21.66 -2.48
C GLU A 487 17.07 -22.56 -3.57
N LEU A 488 16.40 -22.60 -4.72
CA LEU A 488 16.95 -23.17 -5.96
C LEU A 488 17.17 -22.06 -6.97
N GLU A 489 18.43 -21.85 -7.34
CA GLU A 489 18.82 -20.91 -8.38
C GLU A 489 18.96 -21.65 -9.71
N TYR A 490 18.15 -21.31 -10.71
CA TYR A 490 18.34 -21.81 -12.07
C TYR A 490 19.57 -21.16 -12.68
N ILE A 491 20.54 -21.98 -13.08
CA ILE A 491 21.79 -21.52 -13.69
C ILE A 491 21.72 -21.63 -15.22
N SER A 492 21.12 -22.69 -15.74
CA SER A 492 21.02 -22.96 -17.17
C SER A 492 19.67 -23.57 -17.53
N PRO A 493 19.04 -23.18 -18.65
CA PRO A 493 19.48 -22.16 -19.60
C PRO A 493 19.32 -20.73 -19.06
N GLN A 494 20.29 -19.87 -19.38
CA GLN A 494 20.44 -18.53 -18.78
C GLN A 494 19.20 -17.63 -18.95
N LYS A 495 18.47 -17.77 -20.06
CA LYS A 495 17.21 -17.05 -20.33
C LYS A 495 16.14 -17.27 -19.24
N TYR A 496 16.23 -18.35 -18.48
CA TYR A 496 15.29 -18.71 -17.42
C TYR A 496 15.94 -18.74 -16.04
N ALA A 497 17.14 -18.15 -15.92
CA ALA A 497 17.79 -18.01 -14.64
C ALA A 497 16.84 -17.24 -13.69
N ARG A 498 16.77 -17.67 -12.43
CA ARG A 498 15.96 -17.07 -11.36
C ARG A 498 16.18 -17.85 -10.07
N VAL A 499 15.77 -17.25 -8.95
CA VAL A 499 15.85 -17.88 -7.63
C VAL A 499 14.45 -18.27 -7.16
N ASN A 500 14.21 -19.57 -7.00
CA ASN A 500 12.94 -20.12 -6.56
C ASN A 500 13.00 -20.49 -5.06
N PRO A 501 12.26 -19.81 -4.19
CA PRO A 501 12.19 -20.17 -2.78
C PRO A 501 11.43 -21.48 -2.58
N ILE A 502 12.02 -22.43 -1.86
CA ILE A 502 11.44 -23.75 -1.57
C ILE A 502 11.19 -23.98 -0.07
N SER A 503 11.64 -23.07 0.81
CA SER A 503 11.62 -23.28 2.26
C SER A 503 10.22 -23.55 2.83
N LYS A 504 9.22 -22.76 2.43
CA LYS A 504 7.85 -22.87 2.97
C LYS A 504 7.28 -24.27 2.80
N TRP A 505 7.50 -24.88 1.64
CA TRP A 505 6.91 -26.16 1.27
C TRP A 505 7.70 -27.32 1.84
N LEU A 506 9.04 -27.24 1.81
CA LEU A 506 9.90 -28.20 2.48
C LEU A 506 9.61 -28.29 3.97
N LYS A 507 9.51 -27.15 4.66
CA LYS A 507 9.21 -27.10 6.09
C LYS A 507 7.78 -27.54 6.45
N ALA A 508 6.87 -27.58 5.47
CA ALA A 508 5.51 -28.08 5.64
C ALA A 508 5.40 -29.59 5.41
N ASP A 509 6.53 -30.31 5.32
CA ASP A 509 6.61 -31.75 5.03
C ASP A 509 5.90 -32.13 3.72
N MET A 510 5.93 -31.22 2.74
CA MET A 510 5.39 -31.48 1.41
C MET A 510 6.50 -31.94 0.47
N ASP A 511 6.22 -33.01 -0.26
CA ASP A 511 7.07 -33.48 -1.35
C ASP A 511 7.06 -32.47 -2.51
N ILE A 512 8.24 -31.94 -2.83
CA ILE A 512 8.44 -30.99 -3.91
C ILE A 512 9.02 -31.73 -5.11
N PHE A 513 8.25 -31.85 -6.18
CA PHE A 513 8.75 -32.47 -7.42
C PHE A 513 9.42 -31.45 -8.36
N ILE A 514 10.46 -31.91 -9.03
CA ILE A 514 11.18 -31.26 -10.12
C ILE A 514 10.92 -32.03 -11.42
N GLY A 515 10.56 -31.35 -12.51
CA GLY A 515 10.38 -31.99 -13.80
C GLY A 515 9.67 -31.14 -14.85
N SER A 516 9.35 -31.75 -15.99
CA SER A 516 8.69 -31.11 -17.14
C SER A 516 7.15 -31.12 -17.06
N ASP A 517 6.56 -31.74 -16.04
CA ASP A 517 5.12 -31.58 -15.78
C ASP A 517 4.82 -30.22 -15.12
N ALA A 518 3.77 -29.55 -15.59
CA ALA A 518 3.28 -28.28 -15.06
C ALA A 518 2.68 -28.41 -13.65
N SER A 519 2.36 -29.63 -13.21
CA SER A 519 1.91 -29.91 -11.84
C SER A 519 3.05 -29.88 -10.80
N ASN A 520 4.31 -29.96 -11.25
CA ASN A 520 5.48 -29.88 -10.37
C ASN A 520 5.63 -28.48 -9.79
N TYR A 521 6.20 -28.40 -8.58
CA TYR A 521 6.54 -27.11 -7.98
C TYR A 521 7.76 -26.46 -8.64
N VAL A 522 8.75 -27.28 -9.02
CA VAL A 522 9.93 -26.84 -9.78
C VAL A 522 9.71 -27.28 -11.23
N PHE A 523 8.89 -26.51 -11.95
CA PHE A 523 8.54 -26.78 -13.34
C PHE A 523 9.63 -26.27 -14.31
N VAL A 524 10.18 -27.19 -15.10
CA VAL A 524 11.12 -26.89 -16.18
C VAL A 524 10.33 -26.42 -17.41
N LYS A 525 10.29 -25.09 -17.63
CA LYS A 525 9.45 -24.43 -18.65
C LYS A 525 9.95 -24.58 -20.08
N TRP A 526 11.23 -24.89 -20.26
CA TRP A 526 11.86 -25.02 -21.58
C TRP A 526 11.88 -26.49 -22.01
N HIS A 527 12.02 -26.70 -23.31
CA HIS A 527 12.16 -28.04 -23.84
C HIS A 527 13.56 -28.58 -23.51
N ASP A 528 13.62 -29.58 -22.65
CA ASP A 528 14.82 -30.34 -22.35
C ASP A 528 14.45 -31.84 -22.40
N PRO A 529 14.93 -32.59 -23.41
CA PRO A 529 14.50 -33.96 -23.65
C PRO A 529 14.92 -34.93 -22.54
N GLU A 530 15.94 -34.58 -21.75
CA GLU A 530 16.40 -35.40 -20.63
C GLU A 530 15.51 -35.22 -19.38
N VAL A 531 14.70 -34.16 -19.34
CA VAL A 531 13.85 -33.83 -18.19
C VAL A 531 12.50 -34.52 -18.30
N GLN A 532 12.35 -35.58 -17.50
CA GLN A 532 11.11 -36.32 -17.35
C GLN A 532 10.02 -35.55 -16.60
N ALA A 533 8.78 -36.01 -16.75
CA ALA A 533 7.58 -35.39 -16.17
C ALA A 533 7.72 -35.21 -14.65
N ARG A 534 8.18 -36.23 -13.91
CA ARG A 534 8.59 -36.15 -12.50
C ARG A 534 10.00 -36.70 -12.38
N HIS A 535 10.99 -35.83 -12.52
CA HIS A 535 12.39 -36.20 -12.65
C HIS A 535 13.05 -36.49 -11.29
N ALA A 536 12.84 -35.62 -10.31
CA ALA A 536 13.37 -35.79 -8.96
C ALA A 536 12.41 -35.22 -7.92
N LYS A 537 12.57 -35.69 -6.68
CA LYS A 537 11.80 -35.26 -5.50
C LYS A 537 12.72 -34.61 -4.49
N LEU A 538 12.30 -33.49 -3.94
CA LEU A 538 12.91 -32.82 -2.80
C LEU A 538 12.03 -33.03 -1.58
N SER A 539 12.66 -33.40 -0.47
CA SER A 539 12.03 -33.54 0.83
C SER A 539 12.92 -32.93 1.91
N TYR A 540 12.36 -32.63 3.08
CA TYR A 540 13.10 -32.04 4.18
C TYR A 540 12.90 -32.89 5.43
N LYS A 541 13.97 -33.56 5.86
CA LYS A 541 13.94 -34.50 7.00
C LYS A 541 15.16 -34.29 7.87
N ASN A 542 14.98 -34.37 9.19
CA ASN A 542 16.06 -34.26 10.18
C ASN A 542 16.92 -32.99 10.06
N GLY A 543 16.36 -31.90 9.55
CA GLY A 543 17.11 -30.65 9.38
C GLY A 543 17.84 -30.51 8.05
N GLU A 544 17.80 -31.52 7.19
CA GLU A 544 18.50 -31.59 5.90
C GLU A 544 17.52 -31.64 4.73
N VAL A 545 17.93 -31.08 3.58
CA VAL A 545 17.17 -31.19 2.33
C VAL A 545 17.68 -32.39 1.55
N LEU A 546 16.80 -33.34 1.28
CA LEU A 546 17.11 -34.59 0.58
C LEU A 546 16.58 -34.52 -0.86
N LEU A 547 17.45 -34.82 -1.83
CA LEU A 547 17.13 -35.02 -3.23
C LEU A 547 17.03 -36.51 -3.53
N GLU A 548 15.86 -36.98 -3.96
CA GLU A 548 15.61 -38.35 -4.39
C GLU A 548 15.39 -38.36 -5.92
N PRO A 549 16.34 -38.90 -6.70
CA PRO A 549 16.25 -38.89 -8.15
C PRO A 549 15.40 -40.07 -8.64
N HIS A 550 14.32 -39.80 -9.39
CA HIS A 550 13.53 -40.86 -10.05
C HIS A 550 14.11 -41.23 -11.42
N HIS A 551 14.90 -40.33 -12.00
CA HIS A 551 15.60 -40.48 -13.27
C HIS A 551 17.04 -40.01 -13.11
N GLU A 552 17.88 -40.22 -14.13
CA GLU A 552 19.29 -39.87 -14.09
C GLU A 552 19.50 -38.40 -13.68
N THR A 553 20.02 -38.18 -12.48
CA THR A 553 20.29 -36.86 -11.92
C THR A 553 21.74 -36.83 -11.46
N LEU A 554 22.43 -35.74 -11.75
CA LEU A 554 23.79 -35.50 -11.32
C LEU A 554 23.82 -34.41 -10.26
N VAL A 555 24.62 -34.60 -9.22
CA VAL A 555 24.98 -33.54 -8.27
C VAL A 555 26.47 -33.31 -8.34
N ASN A 556 26.88 -32.07 -8.65
CA ASN A 556 28.29 -31.69 -8.87
C ASN A 556 29.01 -32.60 -9.87
N GLY A 557 28.31 -33.03 -10.92
CA GLY A 557 28.83 -33.92 -11.97
C GLY A 557 28.87 -35.41 -11.60
N LYS A 558 28.46 -35.79 -10.39
CA LYS A 558 28.35 -37.19 -9.97
C LYS A 558 26.92 -37.70 -10.15
N VAL A 559 26.75 -38.81 -10.88
CA VAL A 559 25.45 -39.48 -11.05
C VAL A 559 25.00 -40.04 -9.71
N LEU A 560 23.77 -39.69 -9.31
CA LEU A 560 23.15 -40.20 -8.10
C LEU A 560 22.43 -41.53 -8.36
N PRO A 561 22.42 -42.46 -7.39
CA PRO A 561 21.64 -43.69 -7.50
C PRO A 561 20.14 -43.40 -7.47
N LEU A 562 19.39 -44.05 -8.36
CA LEU A 562 17.94 -43.89 -8.47
C LEU A 562 17.21 -44.27 -7.17
N ASN A 563 16.18 -43.50 -6.83
CA ASN A 563 15.28 -43.67 -5.67
C ASN A 563 16.02 -43.77 -4.33
N LYS A 564 17.22 -43.20 -4.24
CA LYS A 564 17.97 -43.09 -3.00
C LYS A 564 18.12 -41.61 -2.63
N PRO A 565 17.72 -41.22 -1.42
CA PRO A 565 17.84 -39.83 -0.99
C PRO A 565 19.32 -39.45 -0.88
N TYR A 566 19.65 -38.28 -1.40
CA TYR A 566 20.96 -37.64 -1.32
C TYR A 566 20.81 -36.33 -0.54
N SER A 567 21.63 -36.13 0.50
CA SER A 567 21.60 -34.89 1.28
C SER A 567 22.30 -33.77 0.53
N LEU A 568 21.56 -32.71 0.21
CA LEU A 568 22.07 -31.54 -0.50
C LEU A 568 22.81 -30.61 0.45
N GLN A 569 23.94 -30.08 -0.01
CA GLN A 569 24.73 -29.06 0.68
C GLN A 569 24.67 -27.72 -0.03
N ASP A 570 24.87 -26.62 0.71
CA ASP A 570 24.94 -25.29 0.12
C ASP A 570 25.92 -25.24 -1.05
N GLY A 571 25.44 -24.73 -2.20
CA GLY A 571 26.22 -24.64 -3.43
C GLY A 571 26.11 -25.84 -4.37
N ASP A 572 25.48 -26.95 -3.95
CA ASP A 572 25.32 -28.14 -4.79
C ASP A 572 24.61 -27.84 -6.11
N ILE A 573 25.16 -28.35 -7.21
CA ILE A 573 24.62 -28.17 -8.56
C ILE A 573 23.91 -29.44 -8.99
N ILE A 574 22.59 -29.33 -9.14
CA ILE A 574 21.70 -30.36 -9.63
C ILE A 574 21.60 -30.24 -11.15
N GLN A 575 21.90 -31.31 -11.87
CA GLN A 575 21.71 -31.44 -13.31
C GLN A 575 20.76 -32.61 -13.62
N LEU A 576 19.71 -32.35 -14.38
CA LEU A 576 18.60 -33.30 -14.62
C LEU A 576 18.86 -34.23 -15.83
N GLY A 577 20.02 -34.89 -15.83
CA GLY A 577 20.47 -35.83 -16.88
C GLY A 577 21.81 -35.44 -17.49
N MET A 578 22.59 -36.40 -17.97
CA MET A 578 23.95 -36.16 -18.46
C MET A 578 24.02 -35.15 -19.61
N LYS A 579 23.04 -35.21 -20.52
CA LYS A 579 22.91 -34.31 -21.67
C LYS A 579 21.98 -33.13 -21.41
N SER A 580 21.41 -33.05 -20.21
CA SER A 580 20.47 -32.00 -19.84
C SER A 580 21.16 -30.64 -19.82
N ILE A 581 20.50 -29.66 -20.41
CA ILE A 581 20.89 -28.25 -20.30
C ILE A 581 20.39 -27.63 -19.00
N SER A 582 19.49 -28.30 -18.29
CA SER A 582 18.85 -27.84 -17.06
C SER A 582 19.78 -28.02 -15.86
N ARG A 583 20.27 -26.90 -15.33
CA ARG A 583 21.13 -26.88 -14.12
C ARG A 583 20.58 -25.93 -13.07
N MET A 584 20.57 -26.39 -11.83
CA MET A 584 20.08 -25.64 -10.67
C MET A 584 21.10 -25.70 -9.55
N ARG A 585 21.32 -24.60 -8.83
CA ARG A 585 22.14 -24.55 -7.62
C ARG A 585 21.24 -24.53 -6.41
N PHE A 586 21.47 -25.44 -5.48
CA PHE A 586 20.87 -25.40 -4.16
C PHE A 586 21.60 -24.37 -3.29
N LYS A 587 20.84 -23.51 -2.62
CA LYS A 587 21.37 -22.54 -1.65
C LYS A 587 20.73 -22.76 -0.30
N GLU A 588 21.55 -22.97 0.72
CA GLU A 588 21.14 -23.01 2.12
C GLU A 588 21.66 -21.77 2.85
N LYS A 589 20.76 -20.91 3.30
CA LYS A 589 21.08 -19.63 3.95
C LYS A 589 21.13 -19.69 5.47
N ARG A 590 21.06 -20.88 6.08
CA ARG A 590 21.18 -20.99 7.53
C ARG A 590 22.51 -20.37 7.94
N GLY A 591 22.45 -19.29 8.71
CA GLY A 591 23.62 -18.81 9.44
C GLY A 591 24.16 -19.99 10.24
N GLU A 592 25.46 -20.25 10.12
CA GLU A 592 26.18 -21.35 10.77
C GLU A 592 25.54 -21.66 12.12
N THR A 593 24.65 -22.65 12.12
CA THR A 593 24.04 -23.07 13.36
C THR A 593 25.16 -23.85 14.00
N LYS A 594 25.87 -23.22 14.96
CA LYS A 594 26.97 -23.83 15.69
C LYS A 594 26.60 -25.28 15.92
N PRO A 595 27.40 -26.25 15.44
CA PRO A 595 27.04 -27.65 15.54
C PRO A 595 26.68 -27.89 16.99
N VAL A 596 25.46 -28.36 17.23
CA VAL A 596 25.05 -28.82 18.54
C VAL A 596 26.01 -29.96 18.84
N THR A 597 27.06 -29.65 19.60
CA THR A 597 27.99 -30.64 20.12
C THR A 597 27.10 -31.64 20.81
N LYS A 598 26.91 -32.81 20.18
CA LYS A 598 26.36 -33.97 20.84
C LYS A 598 27.34 -34.23 21.97
N THR A 599 27.03 -33.72 23.16
CA THR A 599 27.71 -34.11 24.38
C THR A 599 27.49 -35.60 24.48
N ALA A 600 28.51 -36.35 24.05
CA ALA A 600 28.58 -37.78 24.24
C ALA A 600 28.42 -38.01 25.75
N ALA A 601 27.29 -38.59 26.13
CA ALA A 601 27.12 -39.15 27.45
C ALA A 601 28.14 -40.28 27.58
N ARG A 602 29.33 -39.92 28.08
CA ARG A 602 30.32 -40.87 28.59
C ARG A 602 29.68 -41.59 29.76
N GLY A 603 29.61 -42.91 29.65
CA GLY A 603 29.04 -43.78 30.66
C GLY A 603 29.66 -43.59 32.04
N ALA A 604 28.78 -43.49 33.04
CA ALA A 604 29.13 -43.82 34.41
C ALA A 604 28.88 -45.32 34.57
N ALA A 605 29.96 -46.10 34.57
CA ALA A 605 29.95 -47.48 35.01
C ALA A 605 29.46 -47.54 36.46
N GLY A 606 28.50 -48.43 36.71
CA GLY A 606 28.00 -48.71 38.05
C GLY A 606 29.11 -49.21 38.96
N SER A 607 29.28 -48.53 40.09
CA SER A 607 30.04 -49.03 41.23
C SER A 607 29.03 -49.45 42.32
N PRO A 608 29.11 -50.68 42.87
CA PRO A 608 28.12 -51.19 43.81
C PRO A 608 28.29 -50.51 45.19
N GLY A 609 27.21 -49.87 45.65
CA GLY A 609 27.15 -49.26 46.98
C GLY A 609 27.12 -50.31 48.09
N ILE A 610 28.22 -50.44 48.81
CA ILE A 610 28.30 -51.07 50.12
C ILE A 610 27.64 -50.13 51.14
N LYS A 611 26.51 -50.55 51.71
CA LYS A 611 25.90 -49.92 52.89
C LYS A 611 26.57 -50.46 54.15
N ILE A 612 27.27 -49.59 54.90
CA ILE A 612 27.63 -49.84 56.31
C ILE A 612 27.09 -48.70 57.15
N SER A 613 26.36 -49.08 58.22
CA SER A 613 25.80 -48.26 59.30
C SER A 613 26.90 -47.46 60.03
N ARG A 614 26.68 -46.34 60.72
CA ARG A 614 25.89 -46.18 61.95
C ARG A 614 26.07 -44.73 62.45
N ARG A 615 25.08 -44.22 63.21
CA ARG A 615 25.14 -43.32 64.40
C ARG A 615 26.45 -42.53 64.62
N GLN A 616 26.42 -41.21 64.81
CA GLN A 616 25.68 -40.48 65.86
C GLN A 616 25.22 -39.11 65.39
#